data_AF-A0A0M0LI62-F1
#
_entry.id   AF-A0A0M0LI62-F1
#
_cell.length_a   1.000
_cell.length_b   1.000
_cell.length_c   1.000
_cell.angle_alpha   90.00
_cell.angle_beta   90.00
_cell.angle_gamma   90.00
#
_symmetry.space_group_name_H-M   'P 1'
#
loop_
_entity.id
_entity.type
_entity.pdbx_description
1 polymer ?
#
loop_
_entity_poly.entity_id
_entity_poly.type
_entity_poly.pdbx_seq_one_letter_code
_entity_poly.pdbx_strand_id
1 'polypeptide(L)'
;MKISESLQRMEGIYHALHEDCFVYVGTLLHDEITLQPNHLKELRVLVEHLKSTDLYNTLLLNAILNLVDYDQPIYQLSVLRPITLDGYEEKIDVLYHEKVSIEKELQKIYQNQRKRLLRESREPLAKLSRLLEQLLYAKEPVG
;
A
#
# COMPACT_ATOMS: atom_id res chain seq x y z
N MET A 1 9.42 20.28 -9.35
CA MET A 1 9.45 19.04 -10.14
C MET A 1 8.78 19.31 -11.48
N LYS A 2 9.25 18.73 -12.58
CA LYS A 2 8.55 18.85 -13.87
C LYS A 2 7.39 17.85 -13.93
N ILE A 3 6.34 18.17 -14.68
CA ILE A 3 5.20 17.26 -14.87
C ILE A 3 5.65 15.94 -15.51
N SER A 4 6.52 16.00 -16.52
CA SER A 4 7.06 14.81 -17.19
C SER A 4 7.84 13.89 -16.26
N GLU A 5 8.64 14.47 -15.35
CA GLU A 5 9.37 13.73 -14.33
C GLU A 5 8.41 13.08 -13.31
N SER A 6 7.33 13.78 -12.97
CA SER A 6 6.30 13.28 -12.06
C SER A 6 5.59 12.08 -12.65
N LEU A 7 5.17 12.16 -13.93
CA LEU A 7 4.52 11.06 -14.64
C LEU A 7 5.44 9.84 -14.76
N GLN A 8 6.72 10.05 -15.10
CA GLN A 8 7.69 8.97 -15.20
C GLN A 8 7.89 8.23 -13.86
N ARG A 9 7.93 8.98 -12.75
CA ARG A 9 8.02 8.37 -11.41
C ARG A 9 6.73 7.65 -11.02
N MET A 10 5.56 8.21 -11.36
CA MET A 10 4.27 7.54 -11.14
C MET A 10 4.15 6.24 -11.93
N GLU A 11 4.65 6.20 -13.17
CA GLU A 11 4.74 5.00 -13.97
C GLU A 11 5.67 3.95 -13.35
N GLY A 12 6.83 4.35 -12.83
CA GLY A 12 7.70 3.45 -12.06
C GLY A 12 7.02 2.86 -10.84
N ILE A 13 6.27 3.68 -10.07
CA ILE A 13 5.47 3.21 -8.94
C ILE A 13 4.36 2.27 -9.40
N TYR A 14 3.69 2.58 -10.52
CA TYR A 14 2.64 1.74 -11.09
C TYR A 14 3.17 0.35 -11.41
N HIS A 15 4.32 0.24 -12.07
CA HIS A 15 4.93 -1.06 -12.39
C HIS A 15 5.33 -1.84 -11.13
N ALA A 16 5.94 -1.19 -10.14
CA ALA A 16 6.29 -1.84 -8.89
C ALA A 16 5.05 -2.35 -8.14
N LEU A 17 3.99 -1.54 -8.05
CA LEU A 17 2.71 -1.95 -7.46
C LEU A 17 2.01 -3.02 -8.29
N HIS A 18 2.19 -3.02 -9.61
CA HIS A 18 1.63 -4.04 -10.48
C HIS A 18 2.23 -5.41 -10.14
N GLU A 19 3.56 -5.51 -10.14
CA GLU A 19 4.32 -6.73 -9.85
C GLU A 19 4.07 -7.24 -8.43
N ASP A 20 4.13 -6.36 -7.42
CA ASP A 20 4.06 -6.78 -6.01
C ASP A 20 2.62 -6.95 -5.48
N CYS A 21 1.63 -6.36 -6.17
CA CYS A 21 0.29 -6.22 -5.63
C CYS A 21 -0.84 -6.39 -6.65
N PHE A 22 -0.92 -5.60 -7.71
CA PHE A 22 -2.14 -5.54 -8.54
C PHE A 22 -2.41 -6.85 -9.29
N VAL A 23 -1.37 -7.58 -9.72
CA VAL A 23 -1.53 -8.90 -10.37
C VAL A 23 -2.18 -9.94 -9.47
N TYR A 24 -2.04 -9.79 -8.15
CA TYR A 24 -2.57 -10.73 -7.17
C TYR A 24 -4.00 -10.39 -6.73
N VAL A 25 -4.48 -9.17 -7.01
CA VAL A 25 -5.81 -8.70 -6.59
C VAL A 25 -6.90 -9.57 -7.24
N GLY A 26 -7.62 -10.33 -6.40
CA GLY A 26 -8.69 -11.21 -6.85
C GLY A 26 -8.25 -12.58 -7.35
N THR A 27 -6.98 -12.93 -7.17
CA THR A 27 -6.45 -14.29 -7.37
C THR A 27 -6.44 -15.07 -6.05
N LEU A 28 -6.14 -16.38 -6.12
CA LEU A 28 -5.92 -17.22 -4.93
C LEU A 28 -4.61 -16.87 -4.18
N LEU A 29 -3.71 -16.12 -4.81
CA LEU A 29 -2.42 -15.70 -4.27
C LEU A 29 -2.50 -14.35 -3.54
N HIS A 30 -3.69 -13.95 -3.09
CA HIS A 30 -3.90 -12.67 -2.41
C HIS A 30 -3.07 -12.52 -1.11
N ASP A 31 -2.65 -13.63 -0.51
CA ASP A 31 -1.76 -13.63 0.65
C ASP A 31 -0.31 -13.25 0.30
N GLU A 32 0.10 -13.21 -0.98
CA GLU A 32 1.44 -12.82 -1.44
C GLU A 32 1.60 -11.30 -1.63
N ILE A 33 0.51 -10.53 -1.56
CA ILE A 33 0.54 -9.08 -1.75
C ILE A 33 1.55 -8.42 -0.81
N THR A 34 2.48 -7.69 -1.43
CA THR A 34 3.47 -6.87 -0.75
C THR A 34 3.29 -5.42 -1.16
N LEU A 35 3.27 -4.53 -0.17
CA LEU A 35 3.10 -3.10 -0.40
C LEU A 35 4.20 -2.34 0.33
N GLN A 36 5.02 -1.61 -0.44
CA GLN A 36 6.02 -0.74 0.15
C GLN A 36 5.38 0.60 0.52
N PRO A 37 5.43 1.03 1.79
CA PRO A 37 4.81 2.29 2.22
C PRO A 37 5.41 3.51 1.53
N ASN A 38 6.68 3.42 1.12
CA ASN A 38 7.36 4.49 0.40
C ASN A 38 6.74 4.74 -0.98
N HIS A 39 6.30 3.71 -1.70
CA HIS A 39 5.60 3.88 -2.97
C HIS A 39 4.30 4.66 -2.81
N LEU A 40 3.53 4.37 -1.75
CA LEU A 40 2.28 5.09 -1.46
C LEU A 40 2.51 6.54 -1.06
N LYS A 41 3.52 6.80 -0.21
CA LYS A 41 3.92 8.16 0.20
C LYS A 41 4.38 8.98 -0.98
N GLU A 42 5.23 8.41 -1.84
CA GLU A 42 5.70 9.08 -3.04
C GLU A 42 4.55 9.34 -4.00
N LEU A 43 3.69 8.35 -4.25
CA LEU A 43 2.52 8.50 -5.10
C LEU A 43 1.63 9.66 -4.65
N ARG A 44 1.38 9.79 -3.34
CA ARG A 44 0.64 10.92 -2.77
C ARG A 44 1.29 12.26 -3.12
N VAL A 45 2.60 12.40 -2.92
CA VAL A 45 3.34 13.63 -3.23
C VAL A 45 3.26 13.96 -4.73
N LEU A 46 3.39 12.97 -5.60
CA LEU A 46 3.31 13.15 -7.05
C LEU A 46 1.90 13.60 -7.47
N VAL A 47 0.85 12.99 -6.91
CA VAL A 47 -0.54 13.34 -7.20
C VAL A 47 -0.91 14.73 -6.66
N GLU A 48 -0.44 15.10 -5.46
CA GLU A 48 -0.58 16.44 -4.91
C GLU A 48 0.09 17.50 -5.80
N HIS A 49 1.27 17.18 -6.34
CA HIS A 49 1.95 18.04 -7.30
C HIS A 49 1.14 18.20 -8.60
N LEU A 50 0.62 17.11 -9.19
CA LEU A 50 -0.22 17.21 -10.39
C LEU A 50 -1.49 18.02 -10.11
N LYS A 51 -2.08 17.88 -8.93
CA LYS A 51 -3.27 18.63 -8.52
C LYS A 51 -3.00 20.13 -8.46
N SER A 52 -1.81 20.57 -8.08
CA SER A 52 -1.46 22.00 -8.05
C SER A 52 -1.17 22.59 -9.43
N THR A 53 -1.21 21.81 -10.50
CA THR A 53 -0.97 22.30 -11.88
C THR A 53 -2.25 22.65 -12.62
N ASP A 54 -3.43 22.24 -12.13
CA ASP A 54 -4.74 22.42 -12.76
C ASP A 54 -4.88 21.85 -14.20
N LEU A 55 -3.91 21.06 -14.66
CA LEU A 55 -3.89 20.48 -16.02
C LEU A 55 -4.58 19.11 -16.11
N TYR A 56 -4.96 18.54 -14.98
CA TYR A 56 -5.47 17.17 -14.87
C TYR A 56 -6.81 17.15 -14.15
N ASN A 57 -7.61 16.12 -14.42
CA ASN A 57 -8.93 15.95 -13.82
C ASN A 57 -8.85 15.88 -12.29
N THR A 58 -9.32 16.91 -11.60
CA THR A 58 -9.25 17.03 -10.14
C THR A 58 -10.02 15.93 -9.42
N LEU A 59 -11.12 15.43 -9.99
CA LEU A 59 -11.89 14.32 -9.40
C LEU A 59 -11.08 13.02 -9.41
N LEU A 60 -10.38 12.75 -10.52
CA LEU A 60 -9.47 11.60 -10.64
C LEU A 60 -8.35 11.68 -9.60
N LEU A 61 -7.68 12.83 -9.51
CA LEU A 61 -6.57 13.03 -8.57
C LEU A 61 -7.04 12.90 -7.11
N ASN A 62 -8.19 13.49 -6.75
CA ASN A 62 -8.76 13.34 -5.41
C ASN A 62 -9.14 11.89 -5.10
N ALA A 63 -9.66 11.14 -6.08
CA ALA A 63 -9.98 9.73 -5.88
C ALA A 63 -8.72 8.89 -5.60
N ILE A 64 -7.60 9.20 -6.25
CA ILE A 64 -6.32 8.54 -5.98
C ILE A 64 -5.82 8.92 -4.57
N LEU A 65 -5.81 10.21 -4.21
CA LEU A 65 -5.38 10.67 -2.88
C LEU A 65 -6.18 10.01 -1.75
N ASN A 66 -7.50 9.91 -1.91
CA ASN A 66 -8.38 9.28 -0.93
C ASN A 66 -8.11 7.78 -0.74
N LEU A 67 -7.54 7.08 -1.73
CA LEU A 67 -7.22 5.65 -1.63
C LEU A 67 -5.87 5.40 -0.94
N VAL A 68 -4.94 6.36 -1.02
CA VAL A 68 -3.58 6.24 -0.47
C VAL A 68 -3.39 7.01 0.84
N ASP A 69 -4.48 7.52 1.42
CA ASP A 69 -4.43 8.21 2.69
C ASP A 69 -4.11 7.25 3.85
N TYR A 70 -3.61 7.81 4.95
CA TYR A 70 -3.07 7.07 6.09
C TYR A 70 -4.12 6.26 6.84
N ASP A 71 -5.38 6.66 6.75
CA ASP A 71 -6.53 5.98 7.37
C ASP A 71 -7.02 4.79 6.52
N GLN A 72 -6.58 4.68 5.27
CA GLN A 72 -7.06 3.65 4.36
C GLN A 72 -6.43 2.28 4.61
N PRO A 73 -7.18 1.19 4.33
CA PRO A 73 -6.67 -0.18 4.46
C PRO A 73 -5.37 -0.43 3.67
N ILE A 74 -5.21 0.19 2.49
CA ILE A 74 -4.01 0.05 1.64
C ILE A 74 -2.77 0.53 2.41
N TYR A 75 -2.84 1.71 3.04
CA TYR A 75 -1.71 2.26 3.79
C TYR A 75 -1.45 1.42 5.04
N GLN A 76 -2.50 1.06 5.80
CA GLN A 76 -2.38 0.21 6.98
C GLN A 76 -1.74 -1.14 6.67
N LEU A 77 -2.09 -1.76 5.53
CA LEU A 77 -1.49 -3.00 5.05
C LEU A 77 0.00 -2.82 4.74
N SER A 78 0.40 -1.70 4.13
CA SER A 78 1.79 -1.43 3.77
C SER A 78 2.73 -1.25 4.97
N VAL A 79 2.20 -0.75 6.09
CA VAL A 79 2.96 -0.49 7.32
C VAL A 79 2.85 -1.61 8.35
N LEU A 80 1.99 -2.61 8.11
CA LEU A 80 1.85 -3.74 9.01
C LEU A 80 3.17 -4.51 9.09
N ARG A 81 3.67 -4.72 10.31
CA ARG A 81 4.88 -5.47 10.60
C ARG A 81 4.61 -6.54 11.66
N PRO A 82 5.31 -7.70 11.60
CA PRO A 82 5.31 -8.64 12.69
C PRO A 82 5.76 -7.96 13.98
N ILE A 83 5.10 -8.29 15.09
CA ILE A 83 5.49 -7.82 16.42
C ILE A 83 6.58 -8.77 16.93
N THR A 84 7.78 -8.25 17.18
CA THR A 84 8.89 -9.01 17.78
C THR A 84 9.13 -8.57 19.22
N LEU A 85 9.67 -9.48 20.05
CA LEU A 85 10.01 -9.22 21.45
C LEU A 85 11.51 -8.89 21.63
N ASP A 86 12.18 -8.45 20.56
CA ASP A 86 13.62 -8.18 20.56
C ASP A 86 13.95 -7.08 21.60
N GLY A 87 14.94 -7.33 22.46
CA GLY A 87 15.38 -6.39 23.51
C GLY A 87 14.96 -6.71 24.96
N TYR A 88 14.22 -7.81 25.20
CA TYR A 88 13.88 -8.27 26.57
C TYR A 88 14.77 -9.42 27.08
N GLU A 89 15.85 -9.73 26.36
CA GLU A 89 16.62 -10.99 26.46
C GLU A 89 17.32 -11.22 27.80
N GLU A 90 17.68 -10.17 28.54
CA GLU A 90 18.50 -10.29 29.76
C GLU A 90 17.77 -10.86 31.00
N LYS A 91 16.46 -11.17 30.91
CA LYS A 91 15.69 -11.81 32.00
C LYS A 91 15.08 -13.18 31.64
N ILE A 92 15.39 -13.72 30.46
CA ILE A 92 14.53 -14.71 29.77
C ILE A 92 14.90 -16.19 30.02
N ASP A 93 16.00 -16.51 30.71
CA ASP A 93 16.33 -17.92 30.97
C ASP A 93 15.31 -18.65 31.87
N VAL A 94 14.52 -17.93 32.68
CA VAL A 94 13.49 -18.52 33.55
C VAL A 94 12.11 -18.60 32.88
N LEU A 95 11.88 -17.86 31.78
CA LEU A 95 10.55 -17.66 31.17
C LEU A 95 10.50 -18.02 29.67
N TYR A 96 11.44 -18.81 29.17
CA TYR A 96 11.53 -19.19 27.75
C TYR A 96 10.19 -19.74 27.18
N HIS A 97 9.49 -20.59 27.93
CA HIS A 97 8.21 -21.13 27.50
C HIS A 97 7.11 -20.05 27.38
N GLU A 98 7.10 -19.08 28.29
CA GLU A 98 6.16 -17.95 28.22
C GLU A 98 6.50 -17.03 27.05
N LYS A 99 7.80 -16.75 26.81
CA LYS A 99 8.25 -16.01 25.61
C LYS A 99 7.73 -16.68 24.33
N VAL A 100 8.00 -17.97 24.17
CA VAL A 100 7.56 -18.73 22.98
C VAL A 100 6.03 -18.73 22.85
N SER A 101 5.30 -18.80 23.97
CA SER A 101 3.84 -18.73 23.96
C SER A 101 3.34 -17.35 23.50
N ILE A 102 3.95 -16.27 24.00
CA ILE A 102 3.61 -14.89 23.64
C ILE A 102 3.94 -14.63 22.17
N GLU A 103 5.12 -15.04 21.68
CA GLU A 103 5.51 -14.90 20.28
C GLU A 103 4.53 -15.60 19.33
N LYS A 104 4.05 -16.79 19.69
CA LYS A 104 3.01 -17.49 18.92
C LYS A 104 1.70 -16.70 18.86
N GLU A 105 1.27 -16.12 19.98
CA GLU A 105 0.03 -15.34 20.00
C GLU A 105 0.18 -14.03 19.24
N LEU A 106 1.33 -13.35 19.36
CA LEU A 106 1.67 -12.16 18.57
C LEU A 106 1.67 -12.46 17.07
N GLN A 107 2.26 -13.59 16.66
CA GLN A 107 2.26 -14.02 15.27
C GLN A 107 0.83 -14.30 14.77
N LYS A 108 -0.02 -14.91 15.59
CA LYS A 108 -1.43 -15.16 15.26
C LYS A 108 -2.23 -13.85 15.13
N ILE A 109 -2.01 -12.90 16.03
CA ILE A 109 -2.63 -11.56 15.96
C ILE A 109 -2.21 -10.87 14.66
N TYR A 110 -0.90 -10.85 14.35
CA TYR A 110 -0.38 -10.30 13.09
C TYR A 110 -1.03 -10.95 11.86
N GLN A 111 -1.09 -12.28 11.80
CA GLN A 111 -1.70 -12.99 10.68
C GLN A 111 -3.18 -12.66 10.52
N ASN A 112 -3.93 -12.56 11.62
CA ASN A 112 -5.34 -12.19 11.60
C ASN A 112 -5.56 -10.75 11.11
N GLN A 113 -4.75 -9.81 11.60
CA GLN A 113 -4.78 -8.42 11.15
C GLN A 113 -4.43 -8.31 9.67
N ARG A 114 -3.39 -9.02 9.22
CA ARG A 114 -2.99 -9.05 7.81
C ARG A 114 -4.10 -9.58 6.92
N LYS A 115 -4.72 -10.72 7.27
CA LYS A 115 -5.85 -11.28 6.52
C LYS A 115 -7.04 -10.32 6.45
N ARG A 116 -7.35 -9.63 7.55
CA ARG A 116 -8.41 -8.61 7.58
C ARG A 116 -8.10 -7.46 6.63
N LEU A 117 -6.92 -6.86 6.76
CA LEU A 117 -6.48 -5.72 5.94
C LEU A 117 -6.39 -6.09 4.46
N LEU A 118 -5.94 -7.30 4.13
CA LEU A 118 -5.95 -7.83 2.78
C LEU A 118 -7.37 -7.87 2.19
N ARG A 119 -8.35 -8.35 2.96
CA ARG A 119 -9.75 -8.38 2.52
C ARG A 119 -10.29 -6.96 2.30
N GLU A 120 -10.03 -6.06 3.25
CA GLU A 120 -10.47 -4.66 3.21
C GLU A 120 -9.80 -3.86 2.08
N SER A 121 -8.56 -4.21 1.72
CA SER A 121 -7.80 -3.51 0.68
C SER A 121 -8.10 -3.99 -0.74
N ARG A 122 -8.81 -5.11 -0.92
CA ARG A 122 -9.00 -5.72 -2.25
C ARG A 122 -9.65 -4.78 -3.27
N GLU A 123 -10.82 -4.25 -2.94
CA GLU A 123 -11.54 -3.31 -3.80
C GLU A 123 -10.80 -1.97 -3.95
N PRO A 124 -10.28 -1.36 -2.87
CA PRO A 124 -9.40 -0.20 -2.96
C PRO A 124 -8.21 -0.37 -3.91
N LEU A 125 -7.51 -1.50 -3.85
CA LEU A 125 -6.36 -1.79 -4.71
C LEU A 125 -6.76 -1.95 -6.18
N ALA A 126 -7.86 -2.67 -6.46
CA ALA A 126 -8.40 -2.77 -7.82
C ALA A 126 -8.78 -1.39 -8.37
N LYS A 127 -9.37 -0.53 -7.53
CA LYS A 127 -9.73 0.84 -7.91
C LYS A 127 -8.49 1.70 -8.15
N LEU A 128 -7.49 1.61 -7.27
CA LEU A 128 -6.24 2.35 -7.40
C LEU A 128 -5.53 2.00 -8.72
N SER A 129 -5.42 0.71 -9.05
CA SER A 129 -4.85 0.25 -10.32
C SER A 129 -5.52 0.90 -11.52
N ARG A 130 -6.86 0.86 -11.61
CA ARG A 130 -7.61 1.47 -12.72
C ARG A 130 -7.44 2.98 -12.81
N LEU A 131 -7.45 3.68 -11.68
CA LEU A 131 -7.29 5.15 -11.68
C LEU A 131 -5.88 5.56 -12.10
N LEU A 132 -4.85 4.78 -11.73
CA LEU A 132 -3.48 5.02 -12.18
C LEU A 132 -3.33 4.73 -13.68
N GLU A 133 -3.92 3.63 -14.17
CA GLU A 133 -3.96 3.35 -15.61
C GLU A 133 -4.66 4.48 -16.38
N GLN A 134 -5.78 4.98 -15.87
CA GLN A 134 -6.49 6.11 -16.48
C GLN A 134 -5.62 7.37 -16.51
N LEU A 135 -4.92 7.68 -15.41
CA LEU A 135 -4.07 8.86 -15.33
C LEU A 135 -2.84 8.78 -16.25
N LEU A 136 -2.23 7.60 -16.38
CA LEU A 136 -0.98 7.41 -17.11
C LEU A 136 -1.21 7.13 -18.60
N TYR A 137 -2.27 6.41 -18.95
CA TYR A 137 -2.41 5.78 -20.26
C TYR A 137 -3.73 6.06 -20.98
N ALA A 138 -4.72 6.69 -20.33
CA ALA A 138 -5.93 7.06 -21.07
C ALA A 138 -5.59 8.09 -22.15
N LYS A 139 -5.63 7.64 -23.41
CA LYS A 139 -5.48 8.48 -24.61
C LYS A 139 -6.76 9.27 -24.93
N GLU A 140 -7.52 9.73 -23.94
CA GLU A 140 -8.72 10.51 -24.21
C GLU A 140 -8.45 12.02 -24.06
N PRO A 141 -8.90 12.83 -25.03
CA PRO A 141 -8.70 14.27 -25.00
C PRO A 141 -9.48 14.84 -23.81
N VAL A 142 -8.86 15.77 -23.09
CA VAL A 142 -9.59 16.64 -22.18
C VAL A 142 -10.61 17.39 -23.04
N GLY A 143 -11.88 16.99 -22.94
CA GLY A 143 -13.01 17.66 -23.58
C GLY A 143 -13.32 19.00 -22.95
#